data_AF-A0A537UPZ7-F1
#
_entry.id   AF-A0A537UPZ7-F1
#
_cell.length_a   1.000
_cell.length_b   1.000
_cell.length_c   1.000
_cell.angle_alpha   90.00
_cell.angle_beta   90.00
_cell.angle_gamma   90.00
#
_symmetry.space_group_name_H-M   'P 1'
#
loop_
_entity.id
_entity.type
_entity.pdbx_description
1 polymer ?
#
loop_
_entity_poly.entity_id
_entity_poly.type
_entity_poly.pdbx_seq_one_letter_code
_entity_poly.pdbx_strand_id
1 'polypeptide(L)'
;MKAYVGDKKTLLAFNFQSRDNAKNLAGFTIFCQPPGQVPGFYLQNLLQFEEPTKHRPVASEPPNSTVNAPIQKYRWTHYPGTTHQGLSPTFGDYTYTVTPRYFDSVGSMQALDSALSVSVKVPVG
;
A
#
# COMPACT_ATOMS: atom_id res chain seq x y z
N MET A 1 -1.72 7.69 -10.60
CA MET A 1 -2.65 6.80 -9.88
C MET A 1 -4.07 7.23 -10.16
N LYS A 2 -5.03 6.30 -10.17
CA LYS A 2 -6.46 6.55 -10.26
C LYS A 2 -7.19 5.65 -9.25
N ALA A 3 -8.26 6.18 -8.65
CA ALA A 3 -9.12 5.42 -7.76
C ALA A 3 -10.53 5.31 -8.36
N TYR A 4 -11.19 4.19 -8.08
CA TYR A 4 -12.56 3.92 -8.49
C TYR A 4 -13.37 3.58 -7.25
N VAL A 5 -14.42 4.36 -7.02
CA VAL A 5 -15.36 4.19 -5.90
C VAL A 5 -16.29 3.03 -6.23
N GLY A 6 -16.48 2.14 -5.26
CA GLY A 6 -17.57 1.16 -5.26
C GLY A 6 -18.27 1.20 -3.91
N ASP A 7 -19.40 0.49 -3.82
CA ASP A 7 -20.16 0.37 -2.56
C ASP A 7 -19.25 -0.15 -1.44
N LYS A 8 -18.95 0.74 -0.47
CA LYS A 8 -18.08 0.49 0.68
C LYS A 8 -16.71 -0.10 0.34
N LYS A 9 -16.15 0.25 -0.82
CA LYS A 9 -14.82 -0.22 -1.26
C LYS A 9 -14.16 0.73 -2.26
N THR A 10 -12.86 0.60 -2.39
CA THR A 10 -12.08 1.39 -3.36
C THR A 10 -11.14 0.51 -4.14
N LEU A 11 -11.21 0.56 -5.47
CA LEU A 11 -10.17 0.01 -6.34
C LEU A 11 -9.13 1.10 -6.63
N LEU A 12 -7.90 0.86 -6.20
CA LEU A 12 -6.73 1.67 -6.56
C LEU A 12 -6.07 1.05 -7.80
N ALA A 13 -5.79 1.87 -8.80
CA ALA A 13 -5.00 1.50 -9.96
C ALA A 13 -3.86 2.49 -10.15
N PHE A 14 -2.65 1.97 -10.38
CA PHE A 14 -1.46 2.78 -10.53
C PHE A 14 -0.56 2.16 -11.58
N ASN A 15 0.22 2.99 -12.26
CA ASN A 15 1.12 2.57 -13.32
C ASN A 15 2.26 3.58 -13.45
N PHE A 16 3.34 3.17 -14.10
CA PHE A 16 4.44 4.04 -14.47
C PHE A 16 4.22 4.65 -15.85
N GLN A 17 4.80 5.83 -16.07
CA GLN A 17 4.82 6.48 -17.39
C GLN A 17 5.79 5.79 -18.37
N SER A 18 6.85 5.16 -17.85
CA SER A 18 7.84 4.41 -18.61
C SER A 18 8.11 3.05 -17.97
N ARG A 19 8.58 2.08 -18.77
CA ARG A 19 9.02 0.77 -18.26
C ARG A 19 10.26 0.86 -17.38
N ASP A 20 11.14 1.84 -17.62
CA ASP A 20 12.37 2.01 -16.86
C ASP A 20 12.09 2.28 -15.38
N ASN A 21 11.00 3.00 -15.07
CA ASN A 21 10.57 3.25 -13.69
C ASN A 21 10.07 1.97 -12.97
N ALA A 22 9.82 0.89 -13.70
CA ALA A 22 9.47 -0.42 -13.14
C ALA A 22 10.68 -1.35 -12.99
N LYS A 23 11.89 -0.93 -13.37
CA LYS A 23 13.09 -1.74 -13.22
C LYS A 23 13.32 -2.08 -11.76
N ASN A 24 13.51 -3.37 -11.46
CA ASN A 24 13.69 -3.90 -10.11
C ASN A 24 12.53 -3.62 -9.14
N LEU A 25 11.31 -3.41 -9.65
CA LEU A 25 10.13 -3.20 -8.82
C LEU A 25 9.87 -4.41 -7.92
N ALA A 26 9.86 -4.19 -6.61
CA ALA A 26 9.44 -5.16 -5.60
C ALA A 26 7.91 -5.20 -5.43
N GLY A 27 7.24 -4.08 -5.69
CA GLY A 27 5.79 -3.94 -5.65
C GLY A 27 5.38 -2.56 -5.12
N PHE A 28 4.19 -2.47 -4.54
CA PHE A 28 3.63 -1.21 -4.06
C PHE A 28 3.21 -1.29 -2.59
N THR A 29 3.70 -0.36 -1.79
CA THR A 29 3.20 -0.09 -0.44
C THR A 29 1.94 0.75 -0.55
N ILE A 30 0.92 0.43 0.26
CA ILE A 30 -0.35 1.18 0.28
C ILE A 30 -0.63 1.59 1.71
N PHE A 31 -0.52 2.88 1.99
CA PHE A 31 -0.95 3.49 3.25
C PHE A 31 -2.35 4.08 3.10
N CYS A 32 -3.15 3.92 4.13
CA CYS A 32 -4.54 4.33 4.18
C CYS A 32 -4.77 5.21 5.41
N GLN A 33 -5.23 6.44 5.19
CA GLN A 33 -5.67 7.36 6.23
C GLN A 33 -7.19 7.53 6.14
N PRO A 34 -7.98 6.93 7.06
CA PRO A 34 -9.42 7.15 7.13
C PRO A 34 -9.73 8.60 7.56
N PRO A 35 -10.97 9.08 7.36
CA PRO A 35 -11.37 10.41 7.79
C PRO A 35 -11.45 10.51 9.33
N GLY A 36 -11.48 11.75 9.83
CA GLY A 36 -11.54 12.02 11.26
C GLY A 36 -10.22 11.73 11.99
N GLN A 37 -10.30 11.38 13.27
CA GLN A 37 -9.14 11.10 14.13
C GLN A 37 -8.78 9.61 14.16
N VAL A 38 -9.17 8.85 13.13
CA VAL A 38 -8.85 7.42 13.04
C VAL A 38 -7.37 7.27 12.65
N PRO A 39 -6.58 6.44 13.37
CA PRO A 39 -5.19 6.19 12.98
C PRO A 39 -5.07 5.63 11.57
N GLY A 40 -4.08 6.11 10.82
CA GLY A 40 -3.73 5.55 9.53
C GLY A 40 -2.99 4.21 9.66
N PHE A 41 -3.03 3.41 8.60
CA PHE A 41 -2.43 2.07 8.59
C PHE A 41 -1.95 1.69 7.19
N TYR A 42 -0.94 0.83 7.13
CA TYR A 42 -0.58 0.16 5.89
C TYR A 42 -1.54 -1.01 5.64
N LEU A 43 -1.95 -1.22 4.40
CA LEU A 43 -2.73 -2.40 4.06
C LEU A 43 -1.91 -3.67 4.31
N GLN A 44 -2.59 -4.80 4.51
CA GLN A 44 -1.95 -6.10 4.65
C GLN A 44 -1.99 -6.88 3.35
N ASN A 45 -0.91 -7.60 3.09
CA ASN A 45 -0.76 -8.58 2.03
C ASN A 45 -1.04 -9.99 2.60
N LEU A 46 -1.46 -10.91 1.73
CA LEU A 46 -1.56 -12.33 2.06
C LEU A 46 -0.20 -13.04 1.98
N LEU A 47 0.75 -12.43 1.27
CA LEU A 47 2.13 -12.92 1.11
C LEU A 47 3.09 -12.06 1.94
N GLN A 48 4.23 -12.67 2.28
CA GLN A 48 5.39 -12.01 2.86
C GLN A 48 6.66 -12.54 2.22
N PHE A 49 7.79 -11.86 2.42
CA PHE A 49 9.09 -12.43 2.07
C PHE A 49 9.39 -13.65 2.94
N GLU A 50 10.08 -14.64 2.37
CA GLU A 50 10.52 -15.85 3.10
C GLU A 50 11.48 -15.48 4.24
N GLU A 51 12.39 -14.53 3.98
CA GLU A 51 13.34 -14.02 4.96
C GLU A 51 13.22 -12.49 5.11
N PRO A 52 12.22 -11.98 5.88
CA PRO A 52 11.99 -10.54 6.02
C PRO A 52 13.21 -9.74 6.51
N THR A 53 14.09 -10.39 7.27
CA THR A 53 15.32 -9.79 7.82
C THR A 53 16.40 -9.52 6.77
N LYS A 54 16.32 -10.13 5.58
CA LYS A 54 17.20 -9.81 4.43
C LYS A 54 16.80 -8.52 3.71
N HIS A 55 15.71 -7.89 4.11
CA HIS A 55 15.18 -6.65 3.53
C HIS A 55 15.37 -5.46 4.49
N ARG A 56 14.86 -4.27 4.12
CA ARG A 56 14.77 -3.09 5.00
C ARG A 56 13.34 -2.89 5.50
N PRO A 57 12.85 -3.71 6.46
CA PRO A 57 11.49 -3.58 6.96
C PRO A 57 11.34 -2.37 7.90
N VAL A 58 10.11 -1.89 8.03
CA VAL A 58 9.67 -1.02 9.12
C VAL A 58 9.36 -1.93 10.31
N ALA A 59 10.16 -1.80 11.37
CA ALA A 59 10.12 -2.71 12.52
C ALA A 59 8.80 -2.67 13.33
N SER A 60 8.06 -1.55 13.28
CA SER A 60 6.77 -1.41 13.95
C SER A 60 5.61 -2.10 13.23
N GLU A 61 5.87 -2.70 12.06
CA GLU A 61 4.87 -3.25 11.17
C GLU A 61 5.07 -4.76 10.98
N PRO A 62 3.99 -5.56 10.86
CA PRO A 62 4.13 -6.99 10.66
C PRO A 62 4.79 -7.31 9.31
N PRO A 63 5.40 -8.50 9.14
CA PRO A 63 6.09 -8.86 7.90
C PRO A 63 5.21 -8.82 6.65
N ASN A 64 3.91 -9.10 6.79
CA ASN A 64 2.94 -9.06 5.69
C ASN A 64 2.27 -7.68 5.49
N SER A 65 2.63 -6.65 6.27
CA SER A 65 2.22 -5.28 5.99
C SER A 65 2.76 -4.86 4.62
N THR A 66 2.02 -4.09 3.81
CA THR A 66 2.49 -3.71 2.46
C THR A 66 3.73 -2.81 2.48
N VAL A 67 4.11 -2.25 3.64
CA VAL A 67 5.41 -1.58 3.82
C VAL A 67 6.57 -2.56 4.01
N ASN A 68 6.28 -3.81 4.35
CA ASN A 68 7.28 -4.87 4.54
C ASN A 68 7.20 -5.95 3.45
N ALA A 69 6.03 -6.16 2.85
CA ALA A 69 5.74 -7.08 1.75
C ALA A 69 4.84 -6.39 0.70
N PRO A 70 5.41 -5.58 -0.22
CA PRO A 70 4.65 -4.79 -1.17
C PRO A 70 3.77 -5.63 -2.11
N ILE A 71 2.65 -5.06 -2.56
CA ILE A 71 1.75 -5.74 -3.50
C ILE A 71 2.39 -5.79 -4.88
N GLN A 72 2.61 -6.99 -5.43
CA GLN A 72 3.12 -7.21 -6.79
C GLN A 72 2.01 -7.16 -7.85
N LYS A 73 1.15 -6.16 -7.77
CA LYS A 73 0.07 -5.90 -8.73
C LYS A 73 -0.09 -4.40 -8.91
N TYR A 74 -0.38 -3.98 -10.14
CA TYR A 74 -0.65 -2.59 -10.50
C TYR A 74 -2.05 -2.09 -10.08
N ARG A 75 -2.75 -2.88 -9.27
CA ARG A 75 -4.08 -2.56 -8.74
C ARG A 75 -4.35 -3.31 -7.44
N TRP A 76 -5.18 -2.72 -6.59
CA TRP A 76 -5.64 -3.34 -5.35
C TRP A 76 -7.01 -2.82 -4.94
N THR A 77 -7.91 -3.70 -4.50
CA THR A 77 -9.21 -3.30 -3.94
C THR A 77 -9.12 -3.32 -2.42
N HIS A 78 -9.32 -2.16 -1.81
CA HIS A 78 -9.45 -2.03 -0.37
C HIS A 78 -10.92 -2.07 0.05
N TYR A 79 -11.20 -2.85 1.09
CA TYR A 79 -12.48 -2.88 1.79
C TYR A 79 -12.21 -2.39 3.23
N PRO A 80 -12.82 -1.29 3.70
CA PRO A 80 -12.56 -0.76 5.03
C PRO A 80 -12.79 -1.76 6.15
N GLY A 81 -13.77 -2.65 6.01
CA GLY A 81 -14.08 -3.69 7.00
C GLY A 81 -13.11 -4.89 7.01
N THR A 82 -11.90 -4.73 6.46
CA THR A 82 -10.82 -5.72 6.54
C THR A 82 -10.06 -5.60 7.88
N THR A 83 -8.84 -6.11 7.95
CA THR A 83 -8.06 -6.34 9.18
C THR A 83 -7.94 -5.13 10.13
N HIS A 84 -8.09 -3.89 9.65
CA HIS A 84 -7.81 -2.69 10.43
C HIS A 84 -9.03 -2.03 11.09
N GLN A 85 -10.25 -2.19 10.54
CA GLN A 85 -11.44 -1.51 11.10
C GLN A 85 -12.60 -2.46 11.45
N GLY A 86 -12.49 -3.76 11.14
CA GLY A 86 -13.48 -4.76 11.53
C GLY A 86 -14.88 -4.50 10.94
N LEU A 87 -15.93 -4.85 11.68
CA LEU A 87 -17.32 -4.82 11.16
C LEU A 87 -17.97 -3.44 11.20
N SER A 88 -17.30 -2.40 11.70
CA SER A 88 -17.83 -1.05 11.85
C SER A 88 -16.83 -0.01 11.37
N PRO A 89 -16.46 -0.02 10.07
CA PRO A 89 -15.51 0.93 9.53
C PRO A 89 -16.06 2.35 9.54
N THR A 90 -15.15 3.31 9.62
CA THR A 90 -15.50 4.72 9.42
C THR A 90 -15.72 4.97 7.93
N PHE A 91 -16.68 5.81 7.56
CA PHE A 91 -16.92 6.18 6.15
C PHE A 91 -16.68 7.69 5.97
N GLY A 92 -16.40 8.09 4.73
CA GLY A 92 -16.06 9.45 4.32
C GLY A 92 -14.81 9.48 3.44
N ASP A 93 -14.10 10.60 3.46
CA ASP A 93 -12.94 10.81 2.60
C ASP A 93 -11.69 10.12 3.13
N TYR A 94 -11.33 9.02 2.49
CA TYR A 94 -10.07 8.32 2.74
C TYR A 94 -8.95 8.96 1.91
N THR A 95 -7.76 9.08 2.49
CA THR A 95 -6.54 9.38 1.73
C THR A 95 -5.73 8.11 1.57
N TYR A 96 -5.56 7.67 0.32
CA TYR A 96 -4.70 6.55 -0.03
C TYR A 96 -3.38 7.08 -0.54
N THR A 97 -2.26 6.59 0.00
CA THR A 97 -0.91 6.91 -0.46
C THR A 97 -0.26 5.63 -0.96
N VAL A 98 0.16 5.63 -2.23
CA VAL A 98 0.83 4.49 -2.85
C VAL A 98 2.28 4.86 -3.12
N THR A 99 3.20 4.00 -2.70
CA THR A 99 4.64 4.18 -2.88
C THR A 99 5.21 2.95 -3.59
N PRO A 100 5.86 3.09 -4.76
CA PRO A 100 6.57 1.98 -5.37
C PRO A 100 7.79 1.60 -4.53
N ARG A 101 8.10 0.30 -4.47
CA ARG A 101 9.24 -0.25 -3.73
C ARG A 101 10.14 -1.01 -4.68
N TYR A 102 11.43 -0.98 -4.41
CA TYR A 102 12.44 -1.51 -5.32
C TYR A 102 13.40 -2.44 -4.60
N PHE A 103 13.89 -3.44 -5.33
CA PHE A 103 15.06 -4.20 -4.93
C PHE A 103 16.34 -3.44 -5.28
N ASP A 104 17.37 -3.61 -4.48
CA ASP A 104 18.74 -3.20 -4.82
C ASP A 104 19.43 -4.26 -5.72
N SER A 105 20.72 -4.07 -5.98
CA SER A 105 21.50 -4.97 -6.83
C SER A 105 21.73 -6.37 -6.25
N VAL A 106 21.49 -6.57 -4.95
CA VAL A 106 21.63 -7.86 -4.28
C VAL A 106 20.27 -8.52 -3.98
N GLY A 107 19.18 -7.93 -4.49
CA GLY A 107 17.83 -8.46 -4.31
C GLY A 107 17.19 -8.11 -2.96
N SER A 108 17.78 -7.21 -2.18
CA SER A 108 17.19 -6.72 -0.93
C SER A 108 16.20 -5.61 -1.21
N MET A 109 15.06 -5.60 -0.51
CA MET A 109 14.06 -4.54 -0.68
C MET A 109 14.56 -3.31 0.07
N GLN A 110 14.69 -2.20 -0.65
CA GLN A 110 15.15 -0.93 -0.12
C GLN A 110 14.13 -0.33 0.86
N ALA A 111 14.57 0.63 1.68
CA ALA A 111 13.69 1.37 2.57
C ALA A 111 12.57 2.09 1.80
N LEU A 112 11.48 2.43 2.49
CA LEU A 112 10.41 3.23 1.92
C LEU A 112 10.95 4.62 1.55
N ASP A 113 10.85 5.01 0.28
CA ASP A 113 11.15 6.37 -0.18
C ASP A 113 9.86 7.16 -0.35
N SER A 114 9.58 8.05 0.59
CA SER A 114 8.36 8.86 0.58
C SER A 114 8.29 9.83 -0.60
N ALA A 115 9.42 10.21 -1.21
CA ALA A 115 9.45 11.11 -2.36
C ALA A 115 8.81 10.49 -3.63
N LEU A 116 8.71 9.16 -3.69
CA LEU A 116 8.07 8.42 -4.79
C LEU A 116 6.57 8.22 -4.60
N SER A 117 6.01 8.74 -3.50
CA SER A 117 4.63 8.47 -3.12
C SER A 117 3.65 9.34 -3.90
N VAL A 118 2.51 8.77 -4.26
CA VAL A 118 1.38 9.51 -4.81
C VAL A 118 0.16 9.27 -3.94
N SER A 119 -0.56 10.34 -3.61
CA SER A 119 -1.78 10.27 -2.81
C SER A 119 -3.03 10.60 -3.64
N VAL A 120 -4.15 9.99 -3.25
CA VAL A 120 -5.48 10.32 -3.78
C VAL A 120 -6.49 10.30 -2.64
N LYS A 121 -7.36 11.31 -2.62
CA LYS A 121 -8.51 11.36 -1.73
C LYS A 121 -9.71 10.69 -2.42
N VAL A 122 -10.41 9.82 -1.71
CA VAL A 122 -11.51 9.02 -2.26
C VAL A 122 -12.67 9.00 -1.26
N PRO A 123 -13.90 9.35 -1.68
CA PRO A 123 -15.07 9.14 -0.84
C PRO A 123 -15.37 7.63 -0.75
N VAL A 124 -15.44 7.12 0.47
CA VAL A 124 -15.71 5.71 0.77
C VAL A 124 -16.91 5.62 1.68
N GLY A 125 -17.98 4.97 1.23
CA GLY A 125 -19.25 4.86 1.94
C GLY A 125 -20.32 4.25 1.07
#